data_AF-A0A947YD32-F1
#
_entry.id   AF-A0A947YD32-F1
#
_cell.length_a   1.000
_cell.length_b   1.000
_cell.length_c   1.000
_cell.angle_alpha   90.00
_cell.angle_beta   90.00
_cell.angle_gamma   90.00
#
_symmetry.space_group_name_H-M   'P 1'
#
loop_
_entity.id
_entity.type
_entity.pdbx_description
1 polymer ?
#
loop_
_entity_poly.entity_id
_entity_poly.type
_entity_poly.pdbx_seq_one_letter_code
_entity_poly.pdbx_strand_id
1 'polypeptide(L)'
;ANEDSNSYVEQYEFMIKNVGRGPALRITGGINNNGDNDAFFADEYPHSYGLSSAESCKTRIDKFRIEQMHSQTIKDEQRRHFYLFYFDQLGEKYITTVEIKKRVADVKKDAPEFYVVMENIREKIK
;
A
#
# COMPACT_ATOMS: atom_id res chain seq x y z
N ALA A 1 -16.65 -26.22 -22.42
CA ALA A 1 -15.33 -25.56 -22.55
C ALA A 1 -15.27 -24.56 -21.42
N ASN A 2 -14.40 -24.79 -20.43
CA ASN A 2 -14.15 -23.79 -19.39
C ASN A 2 -13.36 -22.67 -20.06
N GLU A 3 -14.01 -21.53 -20.26
CA GLU A 3 -13.32 -20.28 -20.52
C GLU A 3 -12.66 -19.88 -19.20
N ASP A 4 -11.45 -20.40 -18.97
CA ASP A 4 -10.49 -19.79 -18.06
C ASP A 4 -10.13 -18.42 -18.64
N SER A 5 -11.05 -17.49 -18.43
CA SER A 5 -10.83 -16.06 -18.59
C SER A 5 -9.81 -15.70 -17.51
N ASN A 6 -8.55 -15.87 -17.86
CA ASN A 6 -7.43 -15.35 -17.10
C ASN A 6 -7.51 -13.82 -17.22
N SER A 7 -8.46 -13.21 -16.51
CA SER A 7 -8.56 -11.77 -16.37
C SER A 7 -7.32 -11.38 -15.60
N TYR A 8 -6.33 -10.82 -16.30
CA TYR A 8 -5.19 -10.21 -15.66
C TYR A 8 -5.73 -9.14 -14.71
N VAL A 9 -5.71 -9.44 -13.41
CA VAL A 9 -6.03 -8.46 -12.37
C VAL A 9 -4.92 -7.43 -12.45
N GLU A 10 -5.28 -6.19 -12.80
CA GLU A 10 -4.31 -5.11 -12.87
C GLU A 10 -3.76 -4.84 -11.47
N GLN A 11 -2.44 -4.80 -11.34
CA GLN A 11 -1.72 -4.72 -10.07
C GLN A 11 -0.68 -3.62 -10.10
N TYR A 12 -0.47 -2.98 -8.95
CA TYR A 12 0.52 -1.92 -8.79
C TYR A 12 1.60 -2.35 -7.80
N GLU A 13 2.86 -2.36 -8.27
CA GLU A 13 4.03 -2.66 -7.45
C GLU A 13 4.38 -1.45 -6.56
N PHE A 14 4.77 -1.74 -5.32
CA PHE A 14 5.36 -0.78 -4.40
C PHE A 14 6.39 -1.48 -3.51
N MET A 15 7.23 -0.66 -2.88
CA MET A 15 8.28 -1.12 -1.99
C MET A 15 8.03 -0.59 -0.59
N ILE A 16 8.04 -1.49 0.38
CA ILE A 16 7.98 -1.16 1.80
C ILE A 16 9.41 -1.28 2.34
N LYS A 17 9.86 -0.30 3.11
CA LYS A 17 11.18 -0.32 3.75
C LYS A 17 11.07 0.01 5.23
N ASN A 18 11.66 -0.81 6.08
CA ASN A 18 11.83 -0.48 7.49
C ASN A 18 13.00 0.50 7.66
N VAL A 19 12.69 1.79 7.80
CA VAL A 19 13.68 2.85 8.02
C VAL A 19 14.02 3.08 9.50
N GLY A 20 13.44 2.29 10.41
CA GLY A 20 13.69 2.37 11.84
C GLY A 20 15.01 1.73 12.26
N ARG A 21 15.56 2.20 13.39
CA ARG A 21 16.62 1.52 14.13
C ARG A 21 15.95 0.59 15.14
N GLY A 22 15.89 -0.71 14.85
CA GLY A 22 15.11 -1.66 15.65
C GLY A 22 15.04 -3.07 15.05
N PRO A 23 14.21 -3.96 15.59
CA PRO A 23 14.08 -5.32 15.11
C PRO A 23 13.07 -5.39 13.96
N ALA A 24 12.75 -6.62 13.55
CA ALA A 24 11.74 -6.87 12.56
C ALA A 24 10.36 -6.32 12.97
N LEU A 25 9.76 -5.52 12.10
CA LEU A 25 8.37 -5.07 12.22
C LEU A 25 7.49 -6.01 11.42
N ARG A 26 6.39 -6.48 12.02
CA ARG A 26 5.32 -7.14 11.26
C ARG A 26 4.40 -6.08 10.69
N ILE A 27 4.33 -6.01 9.37
CA ILE A 27 3.61 -4.99 8.61
C ILE A 27 2.41 -5.63 7.92
N THR A 28 1.23 -5.08 8.17
CA THR A 28 -0.02 -5.35 7.44
C THR A 28 -0.50 -4.07 6.76
N GLY A 29 -1.44 -4.20 5.81
CA GLY A 29 -1.98 -3.06 5.06
C GLY A 29 -3.48 -2.86 5.27
N GLY A 30 -4.03 -1.74 4.82
CA GLY A 30 -5.46 -1.49 4.84
C GLY A 30 -5.88 -0.28 4.00
N ILE A 31 -7.14 -0.28 3.56
CA ILE A 31 -7.76 0.83 2.80
C ILE A 31 -8.36 1.92 3.69
N ASN A 32 -8.43 1.67 5.00
CA ASN A 32 -8.93 2.59 6.02
C ASN A 32 -8.03 2.53 7.26
N ASN A 33 -8.19 3.51 8.15
CA ASN A 33 -7.43 3.62 9.41
C ASN A 33 -8.05 2.85 10.59
N ASN A 34 -9.22 2.23 10.41
CA ASN A 34 -10.00 1.60 11.48
C ASN A 34 -9.64 0.12 11.72
N GLY A 35 -8.79 -0.47 10.88
CA GLY A 35 -8.33 -1.83 11.06
C GLY A 35 -7.40 -2.26 9.95
N ASP A 36 -6.42 -3.09 10.29
CA ASP A 36 -5.64 -3.83 9.33
C ASP A 36 -6.55 -4.81 8.57
N ASN A 37 -6.32 -4.88 7.25
CA ASN A 37 -6.94 -5.85 6.38
C ASN A 37 -5.87 -6.86 5.98
N ASP A 38 -5.93 -8.06 6.56
CA ASP A 38 -4.97 -9.13 6.25
C ASP A 38 -4.92 -9.44 4.74
N ALA A 39 -6.02 -9.24 4.01
CA ALA A 39 -6.09 -9.41 2.56
C ALA A 39 -5.87 -8.09 1.80
N PHE A 40 -4.96 -7.21 2.23
CA PHE A 40 -4.66 -5.97 1.52
C PHE A 40 -3.71 -6.16 0.33
N PHE A 41 -2.70 -7.02 0.47
CA PHE A 41 -1.80 -7.32 -0.63
C PHE A 41 -2.48 -8.26 -1.64
N ALA A 42 -2.01 -8.25 -2.89
CA ALA A 42 -2.51 -9.15 -3.91
C ALA A 42 -2.37 -10.63 -3.49
N ASP A 43 -3.25 -11.49 -3.99
CA ASP A 43 -3.45 -12.84 -3.46
C ASP A 43 -2.20 -13.73 -3.55
N GLU A 44 -1.28 -13.47 -4.48
CA GLU A 44 0.00 -14.17 -4.58
C GLU A 44 1.08 -13.66 -3.60
N TYR A 45 0.79 -12.63 -2.80
CA TYR A 45 1.70 -12.04 -1.82
C TYR A 45 1.26 -12.35 -0.37
N PRO A 46 2.22 -12.41 0.58
CA PRO A 46 1.90 -12.59 2.00
C PRO A 46 0.93 -11.54 2.55
N HIS A 47 0.00 -11.98 3.39
CA HIS A 47 -0.90 -11.10 4.16
C HIS A 47 -0.15 -10.15 5.13
N SER A 48 1.08 -10.49 5.50
CA SER A 48 1.94 -9.63 6.31
C SER A 48 3.42 -9.85 6.00
N TYR A 49 4.22 -8.79 6.15
CA TYR A 49 5.67 -8.84 5.99
C TYR A 49 6.38 -8.62 7.32
N GLY A 50 7.35 -9.48 7.67
CA GLY A 50 8.31 -9.22 8.73
C GLY A 50 9.54 -8.54 8.14
N LEU A 51 9.79 -7.26 8.44
CA LEU A 51 10.93 -6.51 7.91
C LEU A 51 11.89 -6.07 9.00
N SER A 52 13.11 -6.62 9.01
CA SER A 52 14.25 -6.20 9.84
C SER A 52 14.68 -4.75 9.56
N SER A 53 15.52 -4.16 10.41
CA SER A 53 16.04 -2.81 10.17
C SER A 53 16.73 -2.70 8.82
N ALA A 54 16.41 -1.63 8.08
CA ALA A 54 16.86 -1.34 6.72
C ALA A 54 16.41 -2.32 5.64
N GLU A 55 15.68 -3.38 5.99
CA GLU A 55 15.13 -4.35 5.05
C GLU A 55 14.00 -3.71 4.23
N SER A 56 13.88 -4.17 2.99
CA SER A 56 12.80 -3.78 2.09
C SER A 56 12.18 -4.99 1.42
N CYS A 57 10.87 -4.96 1.21
CA CYS A 57 10.18 -5.90 0.34
C CYS A 57 9.48 -5.17 -0.80
N LYS A 58 9.37 -5.87 -1.93
CA LYS A 58 8.47 -5.50 -3.02
C LYS A 58 7.19 -6.30 -2.90
N THR A 59 6.06 -5.66 -3.13
CA THR A 59 4.74 -6.28 -3.05
C THR A 59 3.79 -5.60 -4.03
N ARG A 60 2.57 -6.12 -4.17
CA ARG A 60 1.55 -5.57 -5.06
C ARG A 60 0.20 -5.38 -4.37
N ILE A 61 -0.56 -4.41 -4.87
CA ILE A 61 -1.97 -4.18 -4.54
C ILE A 61 -2.77 -4.28 -5.84
N ASP A 62 -3.87 -5.03 -5.80
CA ASP A 62 -4.81 -5.09 -6.92
C ASP A 62 -5.54 -3.76 -7.11
N LYS A 63 -5.80 -3.41 -8.37
CA LYS A 63 -6.47 -2.16 -8.77
C LYS A 63 -7.77 -1.91 -8.02
N PHE A 64 -8.61 -2.93 -7.84
CA PHE A 64 -9.89 -2.78 -7.16
C PHE A 64 -9.72 -2.26 -5.72
N ARG A 65 -8.65 -2.66 -5.01
CA ARG A 65 -8.36 -2.18 -3.66
C ARG A 65 -7.96 -0.70 -3.69
N ILE A 66 -7.18 -0.28 -4.69
CA ILE A 66 -6.85 1.13 -4.89
C ILE A 66 -8.10 1.97 -5.16
N GLU A 67 -9.02 1.45 -5.97
CA GLU A 67 -10.28 2.12 -6.29
C GLU A 67 -11.18 2.30 -5.06
N GLN A 68 -11.10 1.38 -4.09
CA GLN A 68 -11.80 1.44 -2.80
C GLN A 68 -11.16 2.36 -1.75
N MET A 69 -9.90 2.79 -1.94
CA MET A 69 -9.22 3.69 -1.01
C MET A 69 -9.95 5.03 -0.87
N HIS A 70 -9.92 5.59 0.34
CA HIS A 70 -10.40 6.95 0.56
C HIS A 70 -9.67 7.93 -0.36
N SER A 71 -10.42 8.85 -0.97
CA SER A 71 -9.92 9.86 -1.88
C SER A 71 -10.14 11.25 -1.31
N GLN A 72 -9.12 12.10 -1.36
CA GLN A 72 -9.17 13.49 -0.93
C GLN A 72 -8.58 14.40 -2.01
N THR A 73 -9.14 15.59 -2.17
CA THR A 73 -8.57 16.64 -3.03
C THR A 73 -7.68 17.55 -2.19
N ILE A 74 -6.40 17.63 -2.52
CA ILE A 74 -5.44 18.53 -1.86
C ILE A 74 -4.75 19.35 -2.96
N LYS A 75 -4.88 20.69 -2.89
CA LYS A 75 -4.31 21.62 -3.89
C LYS A 75 -4.71 21.25 -5.33
N ASP A 76 -6.00 21.00 -5.55
CA ASP A 76 -6.59 20.60 -6.85
C ASP A 76 -6.13 19.24 -7.40
N GLU A 77 -5.46 18.42 -6.58
CA GLU A 77 -5.02 17.08 -6.96
C GLU A 77 -5.79 16.00 -6.19
N GLN A 78 -6.34 15.02 -6.93
CA GLN A 78 -6.94 13.84 -6.32
C GLN A 78 -5.85 12.90 -5.79
N ARG A 79 -5.86 12.66 -4.48
CA ARG A 79 -4.97 11.75 -3.76
C ARG A 79 -5.78 10.64 -3.12
N ARG A 80 -5.16 9.46 -3.01
CA ARG A 80 -5.73 8.29 -2.34
C ARG A 80 -4.85 7.90 -1.17
N HIS A 81 -5.45 7.33 -0.13
CA HIS A 81 -4.74 6.92 1.08
C HIS A 81 -4.87 5.42 1.30
N PHE A 82 -3.75 4.78 1.62
CA PHE A 82 -3.74 3.48 2.26
C PHE A 82 -2.89 3.53 3.53
N TYR A 83 -3.01 2.49 4.34
CA TYR A 83 -2.47 2.48 5.69
C TYR A 83 -1.60 1.25 5.88
N LEU A 84 -0.40 1.43 6.43
CA LEU A 84 0.46 0.36 6.89
C LEU A 84 0.41 0.29 8.41
N PHE A 85 0.07 -0.87 8.95
CA PHE A 85 -0.01 -1.11 10.38
C PHE A 85 1.15 -1.97 10.83
N TYR A 86 1.71 -1.67 12.00
CA TYR A 86 2.76 -2.49 12.60
C TYR A 86 2.84 -2.29 14.11
N PHE A 87 3.45 -3.26 14.78
CA PHE A 87 3.77 -3.18 16.20
C PHE A 87 5.26 -2.92 16.38
N ASP A 88 5.62 -2.07 17.34
CA ASP A 88 7.01 -1.95 17.77
C ASP A 88 7.40 -3.03 18.81
N GLN A 89 8.63 -2.93 19.32
CA GLN A 89 9.17 -3.83 20.34
C GLN A 89 8.41 -3.84 21.66
N LEU A 90 7.77 -2.73 22.00
CA LEU A 90 7.06 -2.55 23.25
C LEU A 90 5.59 -2.98 23.10
N GLY A 91 5.21 -3.51 21.94
CA GLY A 91 3.84 -3.91 21.63
C GLY A 91 2.94 -2.73 21.24
N GLU A 92 3.52 -1.55 20.98
CA GLU A 92 2.75 -0.36 20.63
C GLU A 92 2.38 -0.40 19.14
N LYS A 93 1.09 -0.19 18.84
CA LYS A 93 0.58 -0.19 17.47
C LYS A 93 0.82 1.18 16.83
N TYR A 94 1.38 1.16 15.62
CA TYR A 94 1.53 2.33 14.78
C TYR A 94 0.79 2.13 13.47
N ILE A 95 0.45 3.26 12.87
CA ILE A 95 -0.08 3.37 11.52
C ILE A 95 0.79 4.32 10.73
N THR A 96 1.04 4.01 9.47
CA THR A 96 1.59 4.94 8.49
C THR A 96 0.56 5.15 7.40
N THR A 97 0.04 6.37 7.33
CA THR A 97 -0.78 6.83 6.21
C THR A 97 0.12 7.08 5.03
N VAL A 98 -0.11 6.37 3.94
CA VAL A 98 0.61 6.51 2.67
C VAL A 98 -0.30 7.23 1.69
N GLU A 99 0.13 8.41 1.27
CA GLU A 99 -0.55 9.20 0.25
C GLU A 99 -0.01 8.86 -1.13
N ILE A 100 -0.91 8.50 -2.05
CA ILE A 100 -0.57 8.22 -3.45
C ILE A 100 -1.35 9.10 -4.41
N LYS A 101 -0.69 9.43 -5.52
CA LYS A 101 -1.28 10.17 -6.64
C LYS A 101 -1.20 9.38 -7.92
N LYS A 102 -2.33 9.29 -8.63
CA LYS A 102 -2.40 8.72 -9.97
C LYS A 102 -1.66 9.62 -10.97
N ARG A 103 -0.83 9.01 -11.81
CA ARG A 103 -0.14 9.63 -12.93
C ARG A 103 -0.42 8.84 -14.20
N VAL A 104 -0.49 9.56 -15.31
CA VAL A 104 -0.53 8.99 -16.65
C VAL A 104 0.81 9.38 -17.29
N ALA A 105 1.52 8.43 -17.90
CA ALA A 105 2.77 8.77 -18.56
C ALA A 105 2.47 9.73 -19.74
N ASP A 106 3.12 10.90 -19.75
CA ASP A 106 2.78 12.09 -20.54
C ASP A 106 2.98 11.98 -22.07
N VAL A 107 2.93 10.78 -22.68
CA VAL A 107 3.37 10.64 -24.08
C VAL A 107 2.39 9.96 -25.01
N LYS A 108 1.40 9.16 -24.58
CA LYS A 108 0.38 8.57 -25.49
C LYS A 108 -0.92 8.28 -24.75
N LYS A 109 -2.04 8.29 -25.48
CA LYS A 109 -3.39 7.95 -24.98
C LYS A 109 -3.48 6.53 -24.38
N ASP A 110 -2.49 5.69 -24.66
CA ASP A 110 -2.34 4.30 -24.18
C ASP A 110 -1.21 4.13 -23.16
N ALA A 111 -0.73 5.22 -22.55
CA ALA A 111 0.33 5.14 -21.56
C ALA A 111 -0.17 4.45 -20.27
N PRO A 112 0.66 3.57 -19.65
CA PRO A 112 0.26 2.87 -18.45
C PRO A 112 0.01 3.86 -17.31
N GLU A 113 -1.06 3.62 -16.56
CA GLU A 113 -1.34 4.32 -15.32
C GLU A 113 -0.34 3.86 -14.26
N PHE A 114 0.17 4.80 -13.47
CA PHE A 114 1.01 4.47 -12.33
C PHE A 114 0.68 5.39 -11.16
N TYR A 115 1.03 4.94 -9.95
CA TYR A 115 0.84 5.71 -8.74
C TYR A 115 2.20 6.15 -8.21
N VAL A 116 2.28 7.39 -7.75
CA VAL A 116 3.46 7.94 -7.09
C VAL A 116 3.13 8.14 -5.63
N VAL A 117 4.01 7.66 -4.74
CA VAL A 117 3.96 7.96 -3.31
C VAL A 117 4.35 9.41 -3.11
N MET A 118 3.48 10.16 -2.44
CA MET A 118 3.63 11.59 -2.20
C MET A 118 4.19 11.84 -0.80
N GLU A 119 3.61 11.21 0.21
CA GLU A 119 3.96 11.41 1.62
C GLU A 119 3.63 10.16 2.45
N ASN A 120 4.40 9.97 3.52
CA ASN A 120 4.17 8.95 4.53
C ASN A 120 4.09 9.62 5.90
N ILE A 121 2.94 9.53 6.57
CA ILE A 121 2.72 10.12 7.90
C ILE A 121 2.55 9.00 8.91
N ARG A 122 3.44 8.94 9.91
CA ARG A 122 3.39 7.92 10.99
C ARG A 122 2.68 8.48 12.22
N GLU A 123 1.78 7.69 12.78
CA GLU A 123 1.06 8.00 14.02
C GLU A 123 1.05 6.78 14.96
N LYS A 124 1.03 7.03 16.27
CA LYS A 124 0.80 6.00 17.29
C LYS A 124 -0.69 5.86 17.51
N ILE A 125 -1.23 4.64 17.45
CA ILE A 125 -2.64 4.35 17.76
C ILE A 125 -2.72 3.85 19.20
N LYS A 126 -3.67 4.41 19.97
CA LYS A 126 -3.98 3.98 21.34
C LYS A 126 -5.14 2.99 21.36
#